data_AF-A0A2G2CC29-F1
#
_entry.id   AF-A0A2G2CC29-F1
#
_cell.length_a   1.000
_cell.length_b   1.000
_cell.length_c   1.000
_cell.angle_alpha   90.00
_cell.angle_beta   90.00
_cell.angle_gamma   90.00
#
_symmetry.space_group_name_H-M   'P 1'
#
loop_
_entity.id
_entity.type
_entity.pdbx_description
1 polymer ?
#
loop_
_entity_poly.entity_id
_entity_poly.type
_entity_poly.pdbx_seq_one_letter_code
_entity_poly.pdbx_strand_id
1 'polypeptide(L)'
;MKIGYARVSTEDQNLDAQIKDLYAAGCEKVFQEKISGVMTIKPELEKALDLLGAGDTLVVWKLDRLGRRTIELLSFLEKLQEREIGFQSIRDGMDSTNGPIGKVLLMILAAFAELERDLIRERTIRGLEAAWARGKRSGPKEKVSDESIRMAISLLASTDENGNPRTGEAVAKTIGLSRSSLYRRIEKLNSEGRE
;
A
#
# COMPACT_ATOMS: atom_id res chain seq x y z
N MET A 1 -3.44 -31.85 -0.76
CA MET A 1 -4.21 -30.87 -1.56
C MET A 1 -3.35 -29.64 -1.83
N LYS A 2 -3.54 -28.97 -2.97
CA LYS A 2 -2.89 -27.67 -3.26
C LYS A 2 -3.89 -26.52 -3.24
N ILE A 3 -3.64 -25.50 -2.42
CA ILE A 3 -4.47 -24.29 -2.36
C ILE A 3 -3.67 -23.09 -2.83
N GLY A 4 -4.22 -22.39 -3.82
CA GLY A 4 -3.64 -21.18 -4.40
C GLY A 4 -4.07 -19.91 -3.65
N TYR A 5 -3.17 -18.94 -3.55
CA TYR A 5 -3.48 -17.59 -3.11
C TYR A 5 -2.95 -16.54 -4.10
N ALA A 6 -3.84 -15.68 -4.58
CA ALA A 6 -3.56 -14.58 -5.49
C ALA A 6 -3.89 -13.24 -4.84
N ARG A 7 -3.03 -12.23 -5.05
CA ARG A 7 -3.26 -10.87 -4.53
C ARG A 7 -2.85 -9.83 -5.56
N VAL A 8 -3.65 -8.78 -5.72
CA VAL A 8 -3.25 -7.58 -6.46
C VAL A 8 -3.39 -6.33 -5.59
N SER A 9 -2.50 -5.36 -5.79
CA SER A 9 -2.78 -4.01 -5.28
C SER A 9 -3.92 -3.41 -6.09
N THR A 10 -4.55 -2.34 -5.57
CA THR A 10 -5.63 -1.63 -6.25
C THR A 10 -5.28 -1.14 -7.67
N GLU A 11 -4.00 -1.04 -8.00
CA GLU A 11 -3.45 -0.57 -9.28
C GLU A 11 -3.06 -1.70 -10.25
N ASP A 12 -2.92 -2.95 -9.78
CA ASP A 12 -2.51 -4.09 -10.60
C ASP A 12 -3.73 -4.74 -11.28
N GLN A 13 -3.80 -4.70 -12.61
CA GLN A 13 -4.94 -5.23 -13.39
C GLN A 13 -4.86 -6.74 -13.70
N ASN A 14 -3.82 -7.45 -13.28
CA ASN A 14 -3.56 -8.80 -13.81
C ASN A 14 -3.84 -9.93 -12.81
N LEU A 15 -4.98 -9.88 -12.10
CA LEU A 15 -5.39 -10.94 -11.17
C LEU A 15 -5.73 -12.23 -11.93
N ASP A 16 -6.37 -12.11 -13.09
CA ASP A 16 -6.82 -13.26 -13.89
C ASP A 16 -5.64 -14.12 -14.37
N ALA A 17 -4.51 -13.50 -14.76
CA ALA A 17 -3.31 -14.26 -15.13
C ALA A 17 -2.72 -15.02 -13.94
N GLN A 18 -2.73 -14.43 -12.72
CA GLN A 18 -2.25 -15.13 -11.53
C GLN A 18 -3.10 -16.36 -11.21
N ILE A 19 -4.43 -16.21 -11.29
CA ILE A 19 -5.38 -17.29 -11.03
C ILE A 19 -5.17 -18.43 -12.04
N LYS A 20 -5.01 -18.09 -13.32
CA LYS A 20 -4.73 -19.07 -14.37
C LYS A 20 -3.42 -19.83 -14.11
N ASP A 21 -2.36 -19.12 -13.75
CA ASP A 21 -1.07 -19.73 -13.42
C ASP A 21 -1.19 -20.66 -12.18
N LEU A 22 -1.98 -20.28 -11.17
CA LEU A 22 -2.22 -21.09 -9.97
C LEU A 22 -2.97 -22.39 -10.27
N TYR A 23 -4.04 -22.32 -11.07
CA TYR A 23 -4.73 -23.53 -11.52
C TYR A 23 -3.82 -24.42 -12.38
N ALA A 24 -2.99 -23.83 -13.25
CA ALA A 24 -2.00 -24.57 -14.04
C ALA A 24 -0.92 -25.25 -13.17
N ALA A 25 -0.61 -24.71 -11.99
CA ALA A 25 0.29 -25.32 -11.01
C ALA A 25 -0.37 -26.47 -10.19
N GLY A 26 -1.64 -26.78 -10.48
CA GLY A 26 -2.39 -27.87 -9.85
C GLY A 26 -3.13 -27.46 -8.58
N CYS A 27 -3.41 -26.18 -8.37
CA CYS A 27 -4.24 -25.73 -7.25
C CYS A 27 -5.69 -26.16 -7.44
N GLU A 28 -6.28 -26.82 -6.44
CA GLU A 28 -7.67 -27.26 -6.45
C GLU A 28 -8.62 -26.11 -6.15
N LYS A 29 -8.19 -25.19 -5.28
CA LYS A 29 -8.92 -23.99 -4.90
C LYS A 29 -7.99 -22.79 -4.89
N VAL A 30 -8.48 -21.64 -5.37
CA VAL A 30 -7.72 -20.38 -5.37
C VAL A 30 -8.48 -19.33 -4.59
N PHE A 31 -7.82 -18.71 -3.63
CA PHE A 31 -8.31 -17.54 -2.89
C PHE A 31 -7.70 -16.28 -3.51
N GLN A 32 -8.51 -15.22 -3.63
CA GLN A 32 -8.11 -14.01 -4.35
C GLN A 32 -8.40 -12.76 -3.53
N GLU A 33 -7.48 -11.80 -3.55
CA GLU A 33 -7.61 -10.60 -2.74
C GLU A 33 -7.15 -9.33 -3.47
N LYS A 34 -7.91 -8.24 -3.33
CA LYS A 34 -7.58 -6.92 -3.87
C LYS A 34 -7.27 -5.93 -2.75
N ILE A 35 -6.15 -6.18 -2.09
CA ILE A 35 -5.65 -5.35 -0.98
C ILE A 35 -4.19 -4.98 -1.20
N SER A 36 -3.78 -3.83 -0.66
CA SER A 36 -2.37 -3.45 -0.61
C SER A 36 -1.59 -4.43 0.27
N GLY A 37 -0.39 -4.82 -0.17
CA GLY A 37 0.53 -5.66 0.62
C GLY A 37 1.06 -5.01 1.90
N VAL A 38 0.70 -3.74 2.16
CA VAL A 38 0.95 -3.05 3.45
C VAL A 38 -0.06 -3.46 4.51
N MET A 39 -1.25 -3.94 4.10
CA MET A 39 -2.28 -4.34 5.06
C MET A 39 -1.86 -5.59 5.82
N THR A 40 -1.97 -5.51 7.15
CA THR A 40 -1.66 -6.61 8.06
C THR A 40 -2.73 -7.70 7.99
N ILE A 41 -3.99 -7.29 7.87
CA ILE A 41 -5.15 -8.19 7.84
C ILE A 41 -5.40 -8.64 6.40
N LYS A 42 -5.44 -9.96 6.18
CA LYS A 42 -5.62 -10.61 4.87
C LYS A 42 -6.69 -11.71 4.98
N PRO A 43 -7.99 -11.35 4.98
CA PRO A 43 -9.06 -12.30 5.28
C PRO A 43 -9.11 -13.49 4.33
N GLU A 44 -8.76 -13.33 3.04
CA GLU A 44 -8.79 -14.44 2.08
C GLU A 44 -7.59 -15.36 2.23
N LEU A 45 -6.44 -14.82 2.66
CA LEU A 45 -5.29 -15.64 3.05
C LEU A 45 -5.60 -16.46 4.31
N GLU A 46 -6.24 -15.86 5.31
CA GLU A 46 -6.64 -16.56 6.54
C GLU A 46 -7.59 -17.71 6.23
N LYS A 47 -8.61 -17.49 5.40
CA LYS A 47 -9.51 -18.57 4.94
C LYS A 47 -8.78 -19.68 4.18
N ALA A 48 -7.75 -19.34 3.39
CA ALA A 48 -6.93 -20.33 2.71
C ALA A 48 -6.15 -21.19 3.73
N LEU A 49 -5.59 -20.55 4.76
CA LEU A 49 -4.86 -21.21 5.84
C LEU A 49 -5.74 -22.09 6.72
N ASP A 50 -6.98 -21.70 6.95
CA ASP A 50 -7.94 -22.48 7.74
C ASP A 50 -8.35 -23.77 7.01
N LEU A 51 -8.30 -23.76 5.68
CA LEU A 51 -8.62 -24.93 4.86
C LEU A 51 -7.43 -25.90 4.72
N LEU A 52 -6.20 -25.43 4.94
CA LEU A 52 -4.98 -26.24 4.80
C LEU A 52 -4.75 -27.13 6.03
N GLY A 53 -4.56 -28.42 5.79
CA GLY A 53 -4.14 -29.42 6.78
C GLY A 53 -2.68 -29.87 6.60
N ALA A 54 -2.22 -30.73 7.50
CA ALA A 54 -0.90 -31.35 7.40
C ALA A 54 -0.75 -32.14 6.09
N GLY A 55 0.37 -31.95 5.38
CA GLY A 55 0.64 -32.54 4.07
C GLY A 55 0.05 -31.77 2.88
N ASP A 56 -0.75 -30.73 3.12
CA ASP A 56 -1.21 -29.83 2.06
C ASP A 56 -0.15 -28.80 1.69
N THR A 57 -0.33 -28.11 0.56
CA THR A 57 0.61 -27.09 0.08
C THR A 57 -0.12 -25.79 -0.22
N LEU A 58 0.37 -24.70 0.37
CA LEU A 58 0.02 -23.35 -0.02
C LEU A 58 0.86 -22.95 -1.24
N VAL A 59 0.19 -22.59 -2.33
CA VAL A 59 0.82 -22.11 -3.56
C VAL A 59 0.51 -20.63 -3.73
N VAL A 60 1.54 -19.82 -3.95
CA VAL A 60 1.38 -18.39 -4.26
C VAL A 60 1.96 -18.07 -5.61
N TRP A 61 1.45 -17.04 -6.27
CA TRP A 61 2.01 -16.65 -7.57
C TRP A 61 3.43 -16.08 -7.44
N LYS A 62 3.66 -15.27 -6.40
CA LYS A 62 4.95 -14.66 -6.07
C LYS A 62 5.03 -14.31 -4.57
N LEU A 63 6.22 -14.28 -3.98
CA LEU A 63 6.43 -13.98 -2.56
C LEU A 63 5.87 -12.62 -2.11
N ASP A 64 5.93 -11.60 -2.98
CA ASP A 64 5.44 -10.25 -2.69
C ASP A 64 3.91 -10.19 -2.50
N ARG A 65 3.20 -11.29 -2.79
CA ARG A 65 1.77 -11.42 -2.56
C ARG A 65 1.44 -11.67 -1.08
N LEU A 66 2.35 -12.25 -0.30
CA LEU A 66 2.13 -12.56 1.13
C LEU A 66 2.41 -11.38 2.08
N GLY A 67 3.42 -10.57 1.79
CA GLY A 67 3.79 -9.47 2.68
C GLY A 67 4.93 -8.63 2.15
N ARG A 68 5.11 -7.44 2.75
CA ARG A 68 6.19 -6.50 2.41
C ARG A 68 7.37 -6.55 3.38
N ARG A 69 7.31 -7.30 4.47
CA ARG A 69 8.42 -7.44 5.42
C ARG A 69 8.95 -8.87 5.38
N THR A 70 10.26 -9.02 5.23
CA THR A 70 10.93 -10.31 5.15
C THR A 70 10.78 -11.10 6.44
N ILE A 71 10.89 -10.42 7.58
CA ILE A 71 10.66 -11.02 8.90
C ILE A 71 9.25 -11.62 8.99
N GLU A 72 8.22 -10.93 8.48
CA GLU A 72 6.85 -11.48 8.46
C GLU A 72 6.75 -12.71 7.58
N LEU A 73 7.43 -12.72 6.42
CA LEU A 73 7.44 -13.86 5.52
C LEU A 73 8.15 -15.06 6.17
N LEU A 74 9.29 -14.85 6.82
CA LEU A 74 10.01 -15.91 7.53
C LEU A 74 9.17 -16.51 8.64
N SER A 75 8.59 -15.68 9.50
CA SER A 75 7.68 -16.14 10.56
C SER A 75 6.44 -16.83 10.00
N PHE A 76 5.95 -16.41 8.84
CA PHE A 76 4.83 -17.07 8.16
C PHE A 76 5.21 -18.47 7.67
N LEU A 77 6.38 -18.62 7.04
CA LEU A 77 6.88 -19.90 6.56
C LEU A 77 7.17 -20.87 7.72
N GLU A 78 7.68 -20.38 8.85
CA GLU A 78 7.86 -21.19 10.05
C GLU A 78 6.53 -21.74 10.57
N LYS A 79 5.47 -20.91 10.63
CA LYS A 79 4.14 -21.35 11.03
C LYS A 79 3.55 -22.42 10.10
N LEU A 80 3.79 -22.31 8.79
CA LEU A 80 3.37 -23.34 7.85
C LEU A 80 4.10 -24.65 8.11
N GLN A 81 5.42 -24.58 8.35
CA GLN A 81 6.21 -25.76 8.67
C GLN A 81 5.79 -26.43 9.98
N GLU A 82 5.52 -25.66 11.04
CA GLU A 82 5.00 -26.18 12.32
C GLU A 82 3.68 -26.94 12.15
N ARG A 83 2.88 -26.56 11.15
CA ARG A 83 1.63 -27.23 10.77
C ARG A 83 1.81 -28.34 9.72
N GLU A 84 3.05 -28.67 9.36
CA GLU A 84 3.39 -29.63 8.30
C GLU A 84 2.78 -29.28 6.93
N ILE A 85 2.61 -27.98 6.67
CA ILE A 85 2.09 -27.44 5.41
C ILE A 85 3.27 -27.06 4.51
N GLY A 86 3.25 -27.57 3.28
CA GLY A 86 4.17 -27.19 2.22
C GLY A 86 3.91 -25.77 1.71
N PHE A 87 4.95 -25.16 1.14
CA PHE A 87 4.88 -23.83 0.54
C PHE A 87 5.53 -23.84 -0.84
N GLN A 88 4.84 -23.26 -1.82
CA GLN A 88 5.33 -23.15 -3.20
C GLN A 88 5.07 -21.74 -3.75
N SER A 89 6.05 -21.17 -4.46
CA SER A 89 5.85 -19.96 -5.28
C SER A 89 6.11 -20.24 -6.76
N ILE A 90 5.21 -19.77 -7.63
CA ILE A 90 5.29 -20.05 -9.08
C ILE A 90 6.42 -19.25 -9.73
N ARG A 91 6.42 -17.92 -9.56
CA ARG A 91 7.34 -17.03 -10.28
C ARG A 91 8.75 -17.00 -9.69
N ASP A 92 8.88 -17.17 -8.38
CA ASP A 92 10.18 -17.19 -7.73
C ASP A 92 10.82 -18.60 -7.76
N GLY A 93 10.09 -19.62 -8.23
CA GLY A 93 10.58 -20.99 -8.38
C GLY A 93 10.88 -21.68 -7.05
N MET A 94 10.17 -21.29 -5.99
CA MET A 94 10.48 -21.73 -4.63
C MET A 94 9.56 -22.86 -4.21
N ASP A 95 10.13 -23.88 -3.58
CA ASP A 95 9.38 -25.03 -3.10
C ASP A 95 9.98 -25.52 -1.79
N SER A 96 9.22 -25.41 -0.70
CA SER A 96 9.63 -25.89 0.63
C SER A 96 9.40 -27.39 0.80
N THR A 97 8.70 -28.06 -0.12
CA THR A 97 8.42 -29.49 -0.03
C THR A 97 9.67 -30.34 -0.36
N ASN A 98 10.72 -29.73 -0.92
CA ASN A 98 11.99 -30.37 -1.24
C ASN A 98 12.93 -30.57 -0.01
N GLY A 99 12.36 -30.71 1.20
CA GLY A 99 13.11 -30.97 2.43
C GLY A 99 13.89 -29.76 2.99
N PRO A 100 14.87 -29.98 3.89
CA PRO A 100 15.58 -28.90 4.62
C PRO A 100 16.26 -27.86 3.72
N ILE A 101 16.68 -28.25 2.51
CA ILE A 101 17.31 -27.38 1.53
C ILE A 101 16.31 -26.33 1.00
N GLY A 102 15.04 -26.71 0.81
CA GLY A 102 14.00 -25.79 0.36
C GLY A 102 13.80 -24.63 1.35
N LYS A 103 13.90 -24.91 2.66
CA LYS A 103 13.82 -23.89 3.72
C LYS A 103 14.99 -22.90 3.67
N VAL A 104 16.22 -23.39 3.50
CA VAL A 104 17.41 -22.52 3.41
C VAL A 104 17.35 -21.65 2.16
N LEU A 105 16.93 -22.22 1.02
CA LEU A 105 16.73 -21.47 -0.22
C LEU A 105 15.66 -20.37 -0.04
N LEU A 106 14.59 -20.67 0.71
CA LEU A 106 13.57 -19.70 1.10
C LEU A 106 14.12 -18.53 1.89
N MET A 107 14.94 -18.80 2.89
CA MET A 107 15.56 -17.76 3.73
C MET A 107 16.49 -16.85 2.91
N ILE A 108 17.31 -17.44 2.04
CA ILE A 108 18.25 -16.70 1.21
C ILE A 108 17.50 -15.78 0.22
N LEU A 109 16.51 -16.32 -0.50
CA LEU A 109 15.74 -15.54 -1.48
C LEU A 109 14.89 -14.45 -0.81
N ALA A 110 14.35 -14.71 0.38
CA ALA A 110 13.65 -13.70 1.17
C ALA A 110 14.59 -12.56 1.58
N ALA A 111 15.84 -12.87 1.99
CA ALA A 111 16.85 -11.86 2.31
C ALA A 111 17.27 -11.04 1.08
N PHE A 112 17.43 -11.66 -0.09
CA PHE A 112 17.71 -10.94 -1.33
C PHE A 112 16.58 -9.98 -1.73
N ALA A 113 15.32 -10.41 -1.59
CA ALA A 113 14.17 -9.55 -1.87
C ALA A 113 14.09 -8.35 -0.89
N GLU A 114 14.54 -8.51 0.35
CA GLU A 114 14.68 -7.41 1.31
C GLU A 114 15.73 -6.41 0.86
N LEU A 115 16.91 -6.90 0.52
CA LEU A 115 18.04 -6.10 0.08
C LEU A 115 17.67 -5.26 -1.15
N GLU A 116 17.02 -5.86 -2.15
CA GLU A 116 16.57 -5.13 -3.35
C GLU A 116 15.59 -4.00 -3.01
N ARG A 117 14.62 -4.28 -2.11
CA ARG A 117 13.65 -3.28 -1.67
C ARG A 117 14.34 -2.11 -0.94
N ASP A 118 15.27 -2.42 -0.04
CA ASP A 118 15.99 -1.40 0.71
C ASP A 118 16.86 -0.53 -0.22
N LEU A 119 17.52 -1.13 -1.21
CA LEU A 119 18.27 -0.39 -2.23
C LEU A 119 17.37 0.54 -3.07
N ILE A 120 16.17 0.09 -3.45
CA ILE A 120 15.18 0.93 -4.16
C ILE A 120 14.73 2.09 -3.28
N ARG A 121 14.45 1.82 -2.00
CA ARG A 121 14.03 2.83 -1.03
C ARG A 121 15.13 3.86 -0.82
N GLU A 122 16.36 3.43 -0.63
CA GLU A 122 17.51 4.31 -0.44
C GLU A 122 17.75 5.21 -1.65
N ARG A 123 17.70 4.64 -2.87
CA ARG A 123 17.78 5.42 -4.11
C ARG A 123 16.67 6.48 -4.20
N THR A 124 15.46 6.14 -3.78
CA THR A 124 14.31 7.05 -3.80
C THR A 124 14.52 8.20 -2.82
N ILE A 125 14.98 7.91 -1.59
CA ILE A 125 15.26 8.92 -0.57
C ILE A 125 16.35 9.87 -1.06
N ARG A 126 17.49 9.34 -1.55
CA ARG A 126 18.56 10.16 -2.11
C ARG A 126 18.08 11.03 -3.29
N GLY A 127 17.22 10.48 -4.13
CA GLY A 127 16.59 11.22 -5.23
C GLY A 127 15.69 12.36 -4.77
N LEU A 128 14.92 12.14 -3.70
CA LEU A 128 14.07 13.15 -3.06
C LEU A 128 14.92 14.24 -2.39
N GLU A 129 15.96 13.87 -1.64
CA GLU A 129 16.91 14.82 -1.03
C GLU A 129 17.56 15.70 -2.07
N ALA A 130 18.03 15.11 -3.18
CA ALA A 130 18.60 15.88 -4.29
C ALA A 130 17.57 16.79 -4.97
N ALA A 131 16.29 16.39 -5.03
CA ALA A 131 15.22 17.23 -5.56
C ALA A 131 14.89 18.40 -4.61
N TRP A 132 14.87 18.16 -3.30
CA TRP A 132 14.68 19.18 -2.27
C TRP A 132 15.83 20.19 -2.26
N ALA A 133 17.08 19.72 -2.38
CA ALA A 133 18.25 20.59 -2.51
C ALA A 133 18.19 21.50 -3.76
N ARG A 134 17.51 21.07 -4.82
CA ARG A 134 17.22 21.88 -6.02
C ARG A 134 15.97 22.76 -5.89
N GLY A 135 15.41 22.90 -4.69
CA GLY A 135 14.23 23.73 -4.40
C GLY A 135 12.90 23.14 -4.86
N LYS A 136 12.87 21.88 -5.31
CA LYS A 136 11.65 21.22 -5.78
C LYS A 136 10.85 20.75 -4.56
N ARG A 137 9.80 21.47 -4.16
CA ARG A 137 8.95 21.09 -3.01
C ARG A 137 8.17 19.80 -3.31
N SER A 138 8.22 18.85 -2.38
CA SER A 138 7.33 17.68 -2.38
C SER A 138 6.01 18.03 -1.71
N GLY A 139 4.91 17.50 -2.24
CA GLY A 139 3.57 17.69 -1.70
C GLY A 139 2.56 18.09 -2.79
N PRO A 140 1.25 18.01 -2.49
CA PRO A 140 0.22 18.44 -3.42
C PRO A 140 0.38 19.94 -3.70
N LYS A 141 0.34 20.32 -4.99
CA LYS A 141 0.25 21.74 -5.36
C LYS A 141 -0.99 22.33 -4.71
N GLU A 142 -0.85 23.48 -4.07
CA GLU A 142 -2.00 24.20 -3.54
C GLU A 142 -2.91 24.60 -4.70
N LYS A 143 -4.18 24.19 -4.65
CA LYS A 143 -5.13 24.39 -5.76
C LYS A 143 -5.55 25.86 -5.93
N VAL A 144 -5.39 26.65 -4.88
CA VAL A 144 -5.91 28.02 -4.77
C VAL A 144 -4.78 28.91 -4.26
N SER A 145 -4.63 30.09 -4.87
CA SER A 145 -3.59 31.06 -4.56
C SER A 145 -3.79 31.72 -3.19
N ASP A 146 -2.73 32.24 -2.60
CA ASP A 146 -2.82 33.02 -1.35
C ASP A 146 -3.70 34.26 -1.50
N GLU A 147 -3.72 34.89 -2.68
CA GLU A 147 -4.58 36.03 -2.99
C GLU A 147 -6.06 35.66 -2.92
N SER A 148 -6.43 34.50 -3.48
CA SER A 148 -7.79 33.98 -3.37
C SER A 148 -8.19 33.65 -1.93
N ILE A 149 -7.23 33.23 -1.08
CA ILE A 149 -7.49 33.03 0.36
C ILE A 149 -7.65 34.38 1.08
N ARG A 150 -6.85 35.40 0.75
CA ARG A 150 -7.03 36.76 1.29
C ARG A 150 -8.39 37.34 0.91
N MET A 151 -8.82 37.16 -0.34
CA MET A 151 -10.16 37.51 -0.80
C MET A 151 -11.24 36.77 0.00
N ALA A 152 -11.04 35.48 0.28
CA ALA A 152 -11.96 34.71 1.11
C ALA A 152 -12.05 35.22 2.56
N ILE A 153 -10.95 35.67 3.15
CA ILE A 153 -10.95 36.32 4.48
C ILE A 153 -11.78 37.61 4.44
N SER A 154 -11.61 38.44 3.41
CA SER A 154 -12.42 39.65 3.23
C SER A 154 -13.91 39.33 3.04
N LEU A 155 -14.23 38.27 2.28
CA LEU A 155 -15.62 37.82 2.11
C LEU A 155 -16.23 37.32 3.42
N LEU A 156 -15.49 36.60 4.25
CA LEU A 156 -15.93 36.15 5.58
C LEU A 156 -16.24 37.32 6.53
N ALA A 157 -15.52 38.45 6.40
CA ALA A 157 -15.75 39.66 7.17
C ALA A 157 -16.88 40.56 6.62
N SER A 158 -17.41 40.23 5.44
CA SER A 158 -18.47 40.98 4.75
C SER A 158 -19.84 40.33 4.92
N THR A 159 -20.89 41.08 4.59
CA THR A 159 -22.26 40.57 4.50
C THR A 159 -22.58 40.05 3.09
N ASP A 160 -23.60 39.21 2.98
CA ASP A 160 -24.20 38.85 1.70
C ASP A 160 -25.08 40.00 1.16
N GLU A 161 -25.67 39.75 -0.01
CA GLU A 161 -26.60 40.68 -0.69
C GLU A 161 -27.85 41.01 0.13
N ASN A 162 -28.17 40.21 1.15
CA ASN A 162 -29.31 40.38 2.05
C ASN A 162 -28.91 40.99 3.41
N GLY A 163 -27.64 41.38 3.58
CA GLY A 163 -27.12 41.95 4.83
C GLY A 163 -26.78 40.92 5.91
N ASN A 164 -26.80 39.62 5.61
CA ASN A 164 -26.45 38.57 6.56
C ASN A 164 -24.94 38.25 6.54
N PRO A 165 -24.35 37.82 7.67
CA PRO A 165 -22.96 37.34 7.68
C PRO A 165 -22.75 36.15 6.73
N ARG A 166 -21.70 36.20 5.91
CA ARG A 166 -21.36 35.09 5.02
C ARG A 166 -20.84 33.89 5.81
N THR A 167 -21.35 32.69 5.51
CA THR A 167 -20.89 31.46 6.15
C THR A 167 -19.59 30.95 5.54
N GLY A 168 -18.74 30.31 6.35
CA GLY A 168 -17.50 29.69 5.85
C GLY A 168 -17.72 28.57 4.83
N GLU A 169 -18.89 27.93 4.86
CA GLU A 169 -19.29 26.95 3.84
C GLU A 169 -19.49 27.62 2.48
N ALA A 170 -20.23 28.73 2.46
CA ALA A 170 -20.52 29.47 1.24
C ALA A 170 -19.25 30.09 0.64
N VAL A 171 -18.40 30.70 1.49
CA VAL A 171 -17.14 31.30 1.03
C VAL A 171 -16.16 30.25 0.50
N ALA A 172 -16.03 29.10 1.19
CA ALA A 172 -15.17 28.01 0.72
C ALA A 172 -15.62 27.47 -0.65
N LYS A 173 -16.94 27.34 -0.86
CA LYS A 173 -17.51 26.91 -2.14
C LYS A 173 -17.18 27.87 -3.28
N THR A 174 -17.25 29.19 -3.04
CA THR A 174 -16.94 30.23 -4.03
C THR A 174 -15.51 30.12 -4.57
N ILE A 175 -14.55 29.72 -3.73
CA ILE A 175 -13.14 29.56 -4.12
C ILE A 175 -12.76 28.11 -4.43
N GLY A 176 -13.73 27.19 -4.48
CA GLY A 176 -13.50 25.79 -4.84
C GLY A 176 -12.80 24.93 -3.78
N LEU A 177 -12.91 25.29 -2.49
CA LEU A 177 -12.34 24.53 -1.37
C LEU A 177 -13.42 23.92 -0.47
N SER A 178 -13.07 22.87 0.28
CA SER A 178 -13.85 22.48 1.45
C SER A 178 -13.69 23.51 2.56
N ARG A 179 -14.69 23.64 3.44
CA ARG A 179 -14.60 24.50 4.64
C ARG A 179 -13.35 24.21 5.46
N SER A 180 -13.03 22.94 5.68
CA SER A 180 -11.82 22.50 6.40
C SER A 180 -10.52 22.95 5.71
N SER A 181 -10.46 22.91 4.37
CA SER A 181 -9.28 23.35 3.60
C SER A 181 -9.11 24.87 3.64
N LEU A 182 -10.22 25.63 3.63
CA LEU A 182 -10.21 27.08 3.75
C LEU A 182 -9.60 27.51 5.10
N TYR A 183 -10.14 27.03 6.23
CA TYR A 183 -9.64 27.43 7.55
C TYR A 183 -8.18 27.01 7.78
N ARG A 184 -7.78 25.82 7.33
CA ARG A 184 -6.37 25.39 7.39
C ARG A 184 -5.43 26.33 6.62
N ARG A 185 -5.86 26.83 5.45
CA ARG A 185 -5.06 27.78 4.64
C ARG A 185 -5.01 29.17 5.27
N ILE A 186 -6.10 29.62 5.90
CA ILE A 186 -6.13 30.88 6.66
C ILE A 186 -5.16 30.82 7.85
N GLU A 187 -5.18 29.73 8.61
CA GLU A 187 -4.29 29.53 9.76
C GLU A 187 -2.81 29.53 9.32
N LYS A 188 -2.49 28.79 8.25
CA LYS A 188 -1.14 28.76 7.66
C LYS A 188 -0.66 30.15 7.22
N LEU A 189 -1.48 30.92 6.51
CA LEU A 189 -1.15 32.28 6.09
C LEU A 189 -0.92 33.23 7.27
N ASN A 190 -1.72 33.09 8.34
CA ASN A 190 -1.55 33.88 9.55
C ASN A 190 -0.29 33.51 10.34
N SER A 191 0.16 32.25 10.29
CA SER A 191 1.42 31.83 10.90
C SER A 191 2.65 32.29 10.11
N GLU A 192 2.58 32.28 8.77
CA GLU A 192 3.71 32.69 7.91
C GLU A 192 3.95 34.21 7.90
N GLY A 193 2.95 35.03 8.29
CA GLY A 193 3.09 36.48 8.42
C GLY A 193 3.57 36.98 9.78
N ARG A 194 3.92 36.08 10.72
CA ARG A 194 4.39 36.41 12.08
C ARG A 194 5.89 36.14 12.31
N GLU A 195 6.58 35.59 11.33
CA GLU A 195 8.06 35.52 11.27
C GLU A 195 8.62 36.70 10.47
#